data_AF-A0A605F946-F1
#
_entry.id   AF-A0A605F946-F1
#
_cell.length_a   1.000
_cell.length_b   1.000
_cell.length_c   1.000
_cell.angle_alpha   90.00
_cell.angle_beta   90.00
_cell.angle_gamma   90.00
#
_symmetry.space_group_name_H-M   'P 1'
#
loop_
_entity.id
_entity.type
_entity.pdbx_description
1 polymer ?
#
loop_
_entity_poly.entity_id
_entity_poly.type
_entity_poly.pdbx_seq_one_letter_code
_entity_poly.pdbx_strand_id
1 'polypeptide(L)'
;MNSIYYNENTGDLEIPLDILSKGISYAAKKKLHNIKIVSPIKKSNDKLDLSPLTENDNIHSLHIIDDIDLKKIDLSPLYEMKNIKKITMKYLKGSIDFSK
;
A
#
# COMPACT_ATOMS: atom_id res chain seq x y z
N MET A 1 11.35 0.67 -17.05
CA MET A 1 9.88 0.83 -17.00
C MET A 1 9.37 -0.36 -16.20
N ASN A 2 8.80 -0.20 -15.01
CA ASN A 2 7.55 0.52 -14.80
C ASN A 2 7.52 1.30 -13.48
N SER A 3 7.35 2.59 -13.69
CA SER A 3 6.99 3.61 -12.74
C SER A 3 5.66 3.28 -12.06
N ILE A 4 5.44 3.94 -10.92
CA ILE A 4 4.10 4.25 -10.42
C ILE A 4 3.18 4.56 -11.62
N TYR A 5 2.03 3.90 -11.69
CA TYR A 5 1.08 3.98 -12.80
C TYR A 5 -0.30 4.35 -12.29
N TYR A 6 -0.98 5.29 -12.94
CA TYR A 6 -2.36 5.63 -12.59
C TYR A 6 -3.31 4.86 -13.51
N ASN A 7 -4.13 3.98 -12.92
CA ASN A 7 -5.10 3.19 -13.66
C ASN A 7 -6.44 3.95 -13.73
N GLU A 8 -6.74 4.54 -14.88
CA GLU A 8 -7.97 5.33 -15.06
C GLU A 8 -9.25 4.51 -14.93
N ASN A 9 -9.19 3.19 -15.17
CA ASN A 9 -10.35 2.32 -15.05
C ASN A 9 -10.75 2.05 -13.60
N THR A 10 -9.78 1.98 -12.69
CA THR A 10 -10.03 1.73 -11.25
C THR A 10 -9.93 3.00 -10.40
N GLY A 11 -9.27 4.04 -10.92
CA GLY A 11 -8.92 5.25 -10.18
C GLY A 11 -7.79 5.04 -9.18
N ASP A 12 -7.08 3.92 -9.23
CA ASP A 12 -5.98 3.61 -8.31
C ASP A 12 -4.63 4.06 -8.89
N LEU A 13 -3.79 4.60 -8.02
CA LEU A 13 -2.37 4.73 -8.27
C LEU A 13 -1.68 3.40 -7.90
N GLU A 14 -1.26 2.65 -8.90
CA GLU A 14 -0.52 1.40 -8.74
C GLU A 14 0.94 1.68 -8.36
N ILE A 15 1.35 1.20 -7.19
CA ILE A 15 2.65 1.45 -6.58
C ILE A 15 3.31 0.10 -6.26
N PRO A 16 4.42 -0.25 -6.91
CA PRO A 16 5.22 -1.40 -6.50
C PRO A 16 5.74 -1.24 -5.08
N LEU A 17 5.65 -2.30 -4.27
CA LEU A 17 5.95 -2.26 -2.84
C LEU A 17 7.41 -1.83 -2.54
N ASP A 18 8.37 -2.20 -3.39
CA ASP A 18 9.78 -1.81 -3.27
C ASP A 18 10.05 -0.31 -3.47
N ILE A 19 9.06 0.44 -3.97
CA ILE A 19 9.14 1.90 -4.14
C ILE A 19 7.99 2.64 -3.44
N LEU A 20 7.41 2.03 -2.40
CA LEU A 20 6.22 2.54 -1.72
C LEU A 20 6.36 3.99 -1.25
N SER A 21 7.47 4.35 -0.61
CA SER A 21 7.73 5.73 -0.14
C SER A 21 7.65 6.77 -1.26
N LYS A 22 8.23 6.46 -2.43
CA LYS A 22 8.15 7.31 -3.62
C LYS A 22 6.71 7.40 -4.14
N GLY A 23 5.99 6.28 -4.14
CA GLY A 23 4.58 6.21 -4.53
C GLY A 23 3.68 7.08 -3.66
N ILE A 24 3.83 7.00 -2.34
CA ILE A 24 3.06 7.80 -1.38
C ILE A 24 3.33 9.30 -1.56
N SER A 25 4.59 9.69 -1.72
CA SER A 25 4.96 11.09 -1.99
C SER A 25 4.36 11.59 -3.31
N TYR A 26 4.33 10.73 -4.34
CA TYR A 26 3.70 11.04 -5.62
C TYR A 26 2.18 11.19 -5.51
N ALA A 27 1.52 10.28 -4.77
CA ALA A 27 0.09 10.33 -4.50
C ALA A 27 -0.30 11.65 -3.83
N ALA A 28 0.42 12.06 -2.78
CA ALA A 28 0.20 13.33 -2.10
C ALA A 28 0.36 14.53 -3.03
N LYS A 29 1.46 14.57 -3.81
CA LYS A 29 1.71 15.67 -4.78
C LYS A 29 0.61 15.78 -5.84
N LYS A 30 0.01 14.66 -6.23
CA LYS A 30 -1.05 14.59 -7.24
C LYS A 30 -2.46 14.64 -6.64
N LYS A 31 -2.61 14.72 -5.32
CA LYS A 31 -3.89 14.64 -4.60
C LYS A 31 -4.67 13.38 -4.98
N LEU A 32 -3.97 12.26 -5.12
CA LEU A 32 -4.55 10.96 -5.36
C LEU A 32 -4.70 10.24 -4.02
N HIS A 33 -5.91 9.78 -3.75
CA HIS A 33 -6.27 9.20 -2.44
C HIS A 33 -6.45 7.68 -2.48
N ASN A 34 -6.42 7.10 -3.69
CA ASN A 34 -6.61 5.67 -3.91
C ASN A 34 -5.31 5.08 -4.42
N ILE A 35 -4.77 4.10 -3.71
CA ILE A 35 -3.54 3.41 -4.09
C ILE A 35 -3.77 1.91 -4.14
N LYS A 36 -3.05 1.27 -5.06
CA LYS A 36 -2.95 -0.18 -5.16
C LYS A 36 -1.48 -0.58 -5.07
N ILE A 37 -1.10 -1.23 -3.98
CA ILE A 37 0.22 -1.81 -3.83
C ILE A 37 0.31 -3.05 -4.73
N VAL A 38 1.27 -3.04 -5.64
CA VAL A 38 1.52 -4.14 -6.59
C VAL A 38 2.87 -4.81 -6.32
N SER A 39 3.09 -5.94 -6.99
CA SER A 39 4.31 -6.74 -6.91
C SER A 39 5.58 -5.87 -7.07
N PRO A 40 6.63 -6.11 -6.27
CA PRO A 40 7.91 -5.42 -6.38
C PRO A 40 8.50 -5.48 -7.79
N ILE A 41 9.14 -4.40 -8.24
CA ILE A 41 9.82 -4.39 -9.56
C ILE A 41 11.10 -5.21 -9.47
N LYS A 42 11.88 -5.01 -8.40
CA LYS A 42 13.14 -5.73 -8.19
C LYS A 42 12.89 -7.01 -7.40
N LYS A 43 13.48 -8.11 -7.86
CA LYS A 43 13.68 -9.34 -7.05
C LYS A 43 14.80 -9.14 -6.02
N SER A 44 14.74 -8.03 -5.29
CA SER A 44 15.72 -7.69 -4.25
C SER A 44 15.40 -8.47 -2.98
N ASN A 45 16.43 -8.81 -2.21
CA ASN A 45 16.27 -9.30 -0.84
C ASN A 45 15.88 -8.17 0.14
N ASP A 46 15.66 -6.95 -0.36
CA ASP A 46 15.16 -5.84 0.44
C ASP A 46 13.85 -6.25 1.12
N LYS A 47 13.82 -6.08 2.44
CA LYS A 47 12.67 -6.42 3.24
C LYS A 47 11.51 -5.52 2.80
N LEU A 48 10.46 -6.14 2.30
CA LEU A 48 9.21 -5.47 1.99
C LEU A 48 8.68 -4.78 3.25
N ASP A 49 8.33 -3.50 3.13
CA ASP A 49 8.04 -2.64 4.26
C ASP A 49 6.83 -1.73 3.96
N LEU A 50 5.94 -1.63 4.95
CA LEU A 50 4.75 -0.77 4.92
C LEU A 50 4.93 0.50 5.77
N SER A 51 6.08 0.71 6.43
CA SER A 51 6.36 1.93 7.21
C SER A 51 6.10 3.26 6.50
N PRO A 52 6.19 3.38 5.16
CA PRO A 52 5.79 4.63 4.49
C PRO A 52 4.29 4.97 4.57
N LEU A 53 3.45 4.05 5.06
CA LEU A 53 2.03 4.28 5.33
C LEU A 53 1.78 4.84 6.74
N THR A 54 2.75 4.75 7.64
CA THR A 54 2.64 5.25 9.02
C THR A 54 2.21 6.71 9.04
N GLU A 55 1.21 7.01 9.85
CA GLU A 55 0.59 8.32 9.99
C GLU A 55 0.11 8.98 8.70
N ASN A 56 -0.09 8.22 7.61
CA ASN A 56 -0.51 8.78 6.34
C ASN A 56 -1.94 9.36 6.43
N ASP A 57 -2.08 10.62 6.04
CA ASP A 57 -3.32 11.39 6.05
C ASP A 57 -3.91 11.60 4.64
N ASN A 58 -3.18 11.27 3.58
CA ASN A 58 -3.62 11.46 2.20
C ASN A 58 -4.43 10.28 1.65
N ILE A 59 -4.16 9.05 2.08
CA ILE A 59 -4.76 7.83 1.49
C ILE A 59 -6.10 7.49 2.15
N HIS A 60 -7.13 7.33 1.32
CA HIS A 60 -8.49 6.93 1.73
C HIS A 60 -8.83 5.49 1.33
N SER A 61 -8.21 4.97 0.27
CA SER A 61 -8.41 3.61 -0.21
C SER A 61 -7.07 2.94 -0.49
N LEU A 62 -6.84 1.80 0.16
CA LEU A 62 -5.65 0.98 -0.01
C LEU A 62 -6.07 -0.41 -0.52
N HIS A 63 -5.52 -0.82 -1.66
CA HIS A 63 -5.60 -2.18 -2.14
C HIS A 63 -4.20 -2.80 -2.13
N ILE A 64 -4.01 -3.95 -1.50
CA ILE A 64 -2.78 -4.74 -1.58
C ILE A 64 -3.11 -6.02 -2.35
N ILE A 65 -2.43 -6.25 -3.47
CA ILE A 65 -2.71 -7.43 -4.30
C ILE A 65 -2.26 -8.73 -3.61
N ASP A 66 -2.94 -9.83 -3.96
CA ASP A 66 -2.80 -11.12 -3.27
C ASP A 66 -1.46 -11.85 -3.51
N ASP A 67 -0.66 -11.39 -4.47
CA ASP A 67 0.63 -12.00 -4.82
C ASP A 67 1.78 -11.60 -3.87
N ILE A 68 1.54 -10.63 -2.98
CA ILE A 68 2.49 -10.20 -1.96
C ILE A 68 2.33 -11.09 -0.72
N ASP A 69 3.44 -11.74 -0.29
CA ASP A 69 3.44 -12.51 0.96
C ASP A 69 3.50 -11.58 2.19
N LEU A 70 2.32 -11.17 2.63
CA LEU A 70 2.14 -10.31 3.80
C LEU A 70 2.41 -10.99 5.15
N LYS A 71 2.59 -12.33 5.20
CA LYS A 71 2.80 -13.04 6.48
C LYS A 71 4.05 -12.62 7.25
N LYS A 72 5.04 -12.06 6.53
CA LYS A 72 6.32 -11.60 7.08
C LYS A 72 6.46 -10.08 7.11
N ILE A 73 5.41 -9.37 6.69
CA ILE A 73 5.37 -7.91 6.62
C ILE A 73 4.71 -7.41 7.90
N ASP A 74 5.29 -6.37 8.50
CA ASP A 74 4.65 -5.69 9.62
C ASP A 74 3.43 -4.91 9.13
N LEU A 75 2.27 -5.23 9.68
CA LEU A 75 0.99 -4.60 9.35
C LEU A 75 0.65 -3.45 10.31
N SER A 76 1.47 -3.19 11.32
CA SER A 76 1.27 -2.09 12.26
C SER A 76 1.00 -0.71 11.59
N PRO A 77 1.64 -0.35 10.46
CA PRO A 77 1.38 0.93 9.80
C PRO A 77 -0.06 1.12 9.32
N LEU A 78 -0.79 0.04 9.07
CA LEU A 78 -2.18 0.10 8.60
C LEU A 78 -3.13 0.68 9.66
N TYR A 79 -2.83 0.46 10.94
CA TYR A 79 -3.63 1.01 12.06
C TYR A 79 -3.37 2.50 12.30
N GLU A 80 -2.32 3.06 11.70
CA GLU A 80 -1.91 4.45 11.92
C GLU A 80 -2.39 5.38 10.79
N MET A 81 -3.05 4.84 9.76
CA MET A 81 -3.58 5.62 8.64
C MET A 81 -4.84 6.39 9.04
N LYS A 82 -4.71 7.70 9.28
CA LYS A 82 -5.73 8.53 9.94
C LYS A 82 -7.02 8.72 9.14
N ASN A 83 -6.93 8.68 7.80
CA ASN A 83 -8.06 8.94 6.89
C ASN A 83 -8.48 7.71 6.06
N ILE A 84 -7.98 6.52 6.40
CA ILE A 84 -8.30 5.31 5.67
C ILE A 84 -9.78 4.96 5.82
N LYS A 85 -10.45 4.65 4.71
CA LYS A 85 -11.87 4.27 4.67
C LYS A 85 -12.07 2.86 4.16
N LYS A 86 -11.12 2.37 3.35
CA LYS A 86 -11.19 1.07 2.72
C LYS A 86 -9.79 0.47 2.64
N ILE A 87 -9.66 -0.75 3.16
CA ILE A 87 -8.51 -1.62 2.91
C ILE A 87 -9.03 -2.87 2.20
N THR A 88 -8.40 -3.25 1.10
CA THR A 88 -8.66 -4.51 0.39
C THR A 88 -7.35 -5.26 0.30
N MET A 89 -7.32 -6.47 0.83
CA MET A 89 -6.14 -7.33 0.83
C MET A 89 -6.57 -8.78 1.04
N LYS A 90 -5.68 -9.71 0.69
CA LYS A 90 -5.83 -11.12 1.05
C LYS A 90 -6.14 -11.27 2.53
N TYR A 91 -7.14 -12.09 2.85
CA TYR A 91 -7.43 -12.42 4.24
C TYR A 91 -6.28 -13.23 4.85
N LEU A 92 -5.65 -12.66 5.88
CA LEU A 92 -4.58 -13.28 6.66
C LEU A 92 -5.12 -13.61 8.05
N LYS A 93 -5.59 -14.85 8.21
CA LYS A 93 -6.20 -15.32 9.46
C LYS A 93 -5.27 -15.05 10.66
N GLY A 94 -5.74 -14.25 11.61
CA GLY A 94 -5.01 -13.91 12.84
C GLY A 94 -3.90 -12.86 12.69
N SER A 95 -3.70 -12.29 11.50
CA SER A 95 -2.72 -11.21 11.28
C SER A 95 -3.33 -9.81 11.35
N ILE A 96 -4.66 -9.70 11.28
CA ILE A 96 -5.40 -8.45 11.43
C ILE A 96 -6.17 -8.48 12.74
N ASP A 97 -5.97 -7.43 13.54
CA ASP A 97 -6.69 -7.12 14.76
C ASP A 97 -7.85 -6.17 14.42
N PHE A 98 -9.04 -6.73 14.23
CA PHE A 98 -10.24 -5.97 13.89
C PHE A 98 -10.83 -5.18 15.08
N SER A 99 -10.20 -5.23 16.26
CA SER A 99 -10.62 -4.42 17.42
C SER A 99 -10.03 -3.01 17.42
N LYS A 100 -9.08 -2.74 16.52
CA LYS A 100 -8.41 -1.44 16.35
C LYS A 100 -9.04 -0.59 15.26
#